data_AF-A0AAW5IFD3-F1
#
_entry.id   AF-A0AAW5IFD3-F1
#
_cell.length_a   1.000
_cell.length_b   1.000
_cell.length_c   1.000
_cell.angle_alpha   90.00
_cell.angle_beta   90.00
_cell.angle_gamma   90.00
#
_symmetry.space_group_name_H-M   'P 1'
#
loop_
_entity.id
_entity.type
_entity.pdbx_description
1 polymer ?
#
loop_
_entity_poly.entity_id
_entity_poly.type
_entity_poly.pdbx_seq_one_letter_code
_entity_poly.pdbx_strand_id
1 'polypeptide(L)'
;MPSRYTEPIYNGQDITFEQFANSCLRNFGIYLRWEGKQNVGDFEIPDKIEPSDFHKKRYDELNAEYIEFIRHPKSKEQLEKEYIEYVKEVNAQNEEFAKMKNDLRARYESMLEKVRKWVVPSATYQGVKDFMESQLLESIEVDCNIHVTKIIPKDKWIANQQNRPDFVKNMNDHLEQYHQAVASAAESTQWLKTFTESIRKVK
;
A
#
# COMPACT_ATOMS: atom_id res chain seq x y z
N MET A 1 8.54 5.21 -3.89
CA MET A 1 7.48 4.71 -4.80
C MET A 1 7.89 5.19 -6.17
N PRO A 2 8.10 4.29 -7.13
CA PRO A 2 8.71 4.66 -8.40
C PRO A 2 7.80 5.62 -9.17
N SER A 3 8.41 6.53 -9.91
CA SER A 3 7.66 7.30 -10.90
C SER A 3 7.10 6.37 -11.98
N ARG A 4 6.04 6.80 -12.69
CA ARG A 4 5.54 6.07 -13.86
C ARG A 4 6.61 5.82 -14.94
N TYR A 5 7.72 6.56 -14.93
CA TYR A 5 8.83 6.44 -15.87
C TYR A 5 9.86 5.40 -15.41
N THR A 6 10.05 5.28 -14.10
CA THR A 6 11.03 4.38 -13.47
C THR A 6 10.40 3.06 -13.01
N GLU A 7 9.08 2.93 -13.02
CA GLU A 7 8.33 1.72 -12.69
C GLU A 7 8.76 0.46 -13.47
N PRO A 8 8.99 0.50 -14.80
CA PRO A 8 9.49 -0.69 -15.51
C PRO A 8 10.86 -1.16 -15.00
N ILE A 9 11.78 -0.22 -14.75
CA ILE A 9 13.11 -0.51 -14.20
C ILE A 9 12.98 -1.06 -12.78
N TYR A 10 12.10 -0.46 -11.97
CA TYR A 10 11.79 -0.90 -10.61
C TYR A 10 11.34 -2.36 -10.59
N ASN A 11 10.40 -2.71 -11.47
CA ASN A 11 9.82 -4.04 -11.62
C ASN A 11 10.78 -5.07 -12.25
N GLY A 12 12.01 -4.67 -12.62
CA GLY A 12 13.01 -5.58 -13.18
C GLY A 12 12.77 -5.93 -14.65
N GLN A 13 11.99 -5.11 -15.35
CA GLN A 13 11.82 -5.25 -16.78
C GLN A 13 13.09 -4.82 -17.49
N ASP A 14 13.52 -5.61 -18.48
CA ASP A 14 14.63 -5.26 -19.35
C ASP A 14 14.18 -4.24 -20.39
N ILE A 15 14.20 -2.96 -20.02
CA ILE A 15 13.85 -1.86 -20.91
C ILE A 15 15.09 -1.24 -21.56
N THR A 16 14.95 -0.89 -22.84
CA THR A 16 16.00 -0.18 -23.57
C THR A 16 16.04 1.29 -23.16
N PHE A 17 17.17 1.95 -23.45
CA PHE A 17 17.30 3.40 -23.25
C PHE A 17 16.22 4.17 -24.05
N GLU A 18 15.93 3.74 -25.27
CA GLU A 18 14.91 4.35 -26.12
C GLU A 18 13.52 4.28 -25.50
N GLN A 19 13.14 3.11 -24.95
CA GLN A 19 11.85 2.92 -24.28
C GLN A 19 11.71 3.82 -23.05
N PHE A 20 12.76 3.89 -22.23
CA PHE A 20 12.81 4.80 -21.08
C PHE A 20 12.66 6.25 -21.53
N ALA A 21 13.45 6.67 -22.54
CA ALA A 21 13.48 8.03 -23.03
C ALA A 21 12.11 8.48 -23.56
N ASN A 22 11.46 7.63 -24.35
CA ASN A 22 10.13 7.87 -24.89
C ASN A 22 9.06 7.99 -23.79
N SER A 23 9.21 7.27 -22.67
CA SER A 23 8.30 7.41 -21.53
C SER A 23 8.42 8.81 -20.90
N CYS A 24 9.64 9.31 -20.71
CA CYS A 24 9.92 10.62 -20.13
C CYS A 24 9.42 11.76 -21.04
N LEU A 25 9.48 11.59 -22.36
CA LEU A 25 8.92 12.55 -23.33
C LEU A 25 7.41 12.75 -23.16
N ARG A 26 6.67 11.77 -22.62
CA ARG A 26 5.24 11.94 -22.31
C ARG A 26 4.98 13.02 -21.27
N ASN A 27 5.96 13.33 -20.41
CA ASN A 27 5.84 14.42 -19.43
C ASN A 27 5.76 15.81 -20.08
N PHE A 28 6.34 15.95 -21.28
CA PHE A 28 6.38 17.21 -22.02
C PHE A 28 5.12 17.45 -22.86
N GLY A 29 4.00 16.79 -22.52
CA GLY A 29 2.68 17.09 -23.07
C GLY A 29 2.45 16.68 -24.53
N ILE A 30 3.37 15.93 -25.14
CA ILE A 30 3.24 15.51 -26.55
C ILE A 30 2.03 14.58 -26.75
N TYR A 31 1.64 13.80 -25.73
CA TYR A 31 0.60 12.77 -25.82
C TYR A 31 -0.72 13.08 -25.06
N LEU A 32 -0.78 14.15 -24.26
CA LEU A 32 -1.95 14.50 -23.43
C LEU A 32 -3.17 15.04 -24.23
N ARG A 33 -3.04 15.22 -25.54
CA ARG A 33 -4.14 15.66 -26.42
C ARG A 33 -5.16 14.57 -26.75
N TRP A 34 -5.08 13.37 -26.16
CA TRP A 34 -5.72 12.18 -26.73
C TRP A 34 -6.86 11.52 -25.93
N GLU A 35 -7.03 11.74 -24.62
CA GLU A 35 -8.04 10.96 -23.87
C GLU A 35 -8.93 11.82 -22.96
N GLY A 36 -10.21 11.89 -23.32
CA GLY A 36 -11.27 12.43 -22.49
C GLY A 36 -12.49 11.51 -22.54
N LYS A 37 -13.03 11.17 -21.36
CA LYS A 37 -14.47 10.96 -21.03
C LYS A 37 -14.64 10.18 -19.73
N GLN A 38 -15.49 10.68 -18.84
CA GLN A 38 -16.30 9.85 -17.93
C GLN A 38 -17.74 10.37 -17.95
N ASN A 39 -18.70 9.45 -18.10
CA ASN A 39 -20.13 9.70 -17.96
C ASN A 39 -20.61 9.03 -16.67
N VAL A 40 -21.55 9.67 -15.99
CA VAL A 40 -22.24 9.13 -14.81
C VAL A 40 -23.74 9.17 -15.10
N GLY A 41 -24.44 8.04 -14.94
CA GLY A 41 -25.89 7.98 -15.12
C GLY A 41 -26.50 6.67 -14.60
N ASP A 42 -27.61 6.86 -13.88
CA ASP A 42 -28.61 5.91 -13.38
C ASP A 42 -28.24 4.97 -12.23
N PHE A 43 -28.48 5.45 -10.99
CA PHE A 43 -28.62 4.60 -9.81
C PHE A 43 -30.00 4.81 -9.17
N GLU A 44 -30.74 3.72 -8.98
CA GLU A 44 -31.97 3.72 -8.19
C GLU A 44 -31.66 3.87 -6.70
N ILE A 45 -32.40 4.75 -6.02
CA ILE A 45 -32.18 5.08 -4.60
C ILE A 45 -32.95 4.07 -3.73
N PRO A 46 -32.30 3.37 -2.78
CA PRO A 46 -32.97 2.38 -1.92
C PRO A 46 -33.78 3.02 -0.78
N ASP A 47 -34.83 2.32 -0.31
CA ASP A 47 -35.70 2.76 0.79
C ASP A 47 -35.10 2.59 2.20
N LYS A 48 -34.10 1.72 2.33
CA LYS A 48 -33.37 1.45 3.57
C LYS A 48 -31.91 1.19 3.26
N ILE A 49 -31.03 1.76 4.07
CA ILE A 49 -29.61 1.42 4.09
C ILE A 49 -29.39 0.38 5.19
N GLU A 50 -28.92 -0.80 4.82
CA GLU A 50 -28.50 -1.82 5.78
C GLU A 50 -27.02 -1.60 6.13
N PRO A 51 -26.63 -1.74 7.40
CA PRO A 51 -25.22 -1.67 7.77
C PRO A 51 -24.46 -2.87 7.19
N SER A 52 -23.21 -2.63 6.78
CA SER A 52 -22.32 -3.72 6.37
C SER A 52 -22.09 -4.69 7.54
N ASP A 53 -22.27 -5.98 7.28
CA ASP A 53 -22.01 -7.03 8.26
C ASP A 53 -20.53 -7.45 8.32
N PHE A 54 -19.68 -6.88 7.45
CA PHE A 54 -18.27 -7.22 7.33
C PHE A 54 -17.52 -7.12 8.66
N HIS A 55 -17.62 -5.97 9.32
CA HIS A 55 -16.92 -5.72 10.58
C HIS A 55 -17.46 -6.59 11.73
N LYS A 56 -18.76 -6.91 11.70
CA LYS A 56 -19.37 -7.81 12.69
C LYS A 56 -18.86 -9.24 12.53
N LYS A 57 -18.92 -9.79 11.31
CA LYS A 57 -18.37 -11.11 11.00
C LYS A 57 -16.90 -11.18 11.38
N ARG A 58 -16.12 -10.15 11.03
CA ARG A 58 -14.70 -10.12 11.34
C ARG A 58 -14.42 -10.08 12.84
N TYR A 59 -15.19 -9.31 13.62
CA TYR A 59 -15.10 -9.33 15.08
C TYR A 59 -15.41 -10.73 15.64
N ASP A 60 -16.48 -11.36 15.18
CA ASP A 60 -16.90 -12.68 15.71
C ASP A 60 -15.85 -13.76 15.42
N GLU A 61 -15.24 -13.75 14.23
CA GLU A 61 -14.10 -14.60 13.87
C GLU A 61 -12.90 -14.37 14.77
N LEU A 62 -12.47 -13.11 14.94
CA LEU A 62 -11.32 -12.76 15.77
C LEU A 62 -11.55 -13.11 17.24
N ASN A 63 -12.75 -12.86 17.75
CA ASN A 63 -13.12 -13.20 19.11
C ASN A 63 -13.09 -14.72 19.35
N ALA A 64 -13.56 -15.51 18.39
CA ALA A 64 -13.46 -16.97 18.45
C ALA A 64 -11.98 -17.43 18.46
N GLU A 65 -11.13 -16.88 17.59
CA GLU A 65 -9.69 -17.18 17.58
C GLU A 65 -9.02 -16.78 18.89
N TYR A 66 -9.39 -15.63 19.48
CA TYR A 66 -8.83 -15.17 20.75
C TYR A 66 -9.21 -16.08 21.93
N ILE A 67 -10.45 -16.56 21.95
CA ILE A 67 -10.91 -17.53 22.95
C ILE A 67 -10.11 -18.84 22.85
N GLU A 68 -9.90 -19.36 21.64
CA GLU A 68 -9.09 -20.56 21.43
C GLU A 68 -7.63 -20.33 21.83
N PHE A 69 -7.07 -19.15 21.53
CA PHE A 69 -5.74 -18.76 21.96
C PHE A 69 -5.58 -18.76 23.49
N ILE A 70 -6.56 -18.22 24.23
CA ILE A 70 -6.54 -18.23 25.70
C ILE A 70 -6.67 -19.66 26.25
N ARG A 71 -7.45 -20.53 25.59
CA ARG A 71 -7.63 -21.94 26.02
C ARG A 71 -6.36 -22.76 25.84
N HIS A 72 -5.54 -22.42 24.86
CA HIS A 72 -4.32 -23.16 24.52
C HIS A 72 -3.08 -22.26 24.53
N PRO A 73 -2.68 -21.74 25.71
CA PRO A 73 -1.51 -20.88 25.80
C PRO A 73 -0.24 -21.67 25.50
N LYS A 74 0.68 -21.05 24.76
CA LYS A 74 1.98 -21.65 24.45
C LYS A 74 2.84 -21.79 25.72
N SER A 75 3.59 -22.86 25.80
CA SER A 75 4.59 -23.05 26.85
C SER A 75 5.76 -22.08 26.67
N LYS A 76 6.52 -21.84 27.74
CA LYS A 76 7.74 -21.04 27.68
C LYS A 76 8.73 -21.59 26.65
N GLU A 77 8.94 -22.90 26.64
CA GLU A 77 9.86 -23.57 25.70
C GLU A 77 9.43 -23.37 24.23
N GLN A 78 8.14 -23.47 23.95
CA GLN A 78 7.59 -23.19 22.61
C GLN A 78 7.87 -21.75 22.18
N LEU A 79 7.61 -20.80 23.07
CA LEU A 79 7.87 -19.37 22.80
C LEU A 79 9.36 -19.08 22.60
N GLU A 80 10.24 -19.75 23.33
CA GLU A 80 11.68 -19.59 23.14
C GLU A 80 12.15 -20.15 21.79
N LYS A 81 11.63 -21.30 21.38
CA LYS A 81 11.93 -21.88 20.07
C LYS A 81 11.42 -20.99 18.93
N GLU A 82 10.20 -20.49 19.04
CA GLU A 82 9.62 -19.58 18.04
C GLU A 82 10.37 -18.24 17.98
N TYR A 83 10.88 -17.74 19.10
CA TYR A 83 11.71 -16.53 19.08
C TYR A 83 13.02 -16.72 18.30
N ILE A 84 13.66 -17.89 18.43
CA ILE A 84 14.87 -18.21 17.66
C ILE A 84 14.56 -18.22 16.16
N GLU A 85 13.44 -18.83 15.75
CA GLU A 85 13.04 -18.82 14.34
C GLU A 85 12.68 -17.40 13.87
N TYR A 86 11.95 -16.63 14.67
CA TYR A 86 11.66 -15.21 14.38
C TYR A 86 12.94 -14.40 14.12
N VAL A 87 13.96 -14.55 14.97
CA VAL A 87 15.24 -13.85 14.80
C VAL A 87 15.92 -14.25 13.49
N LYS A 88 15.92 -15.55 13.19
CA LYS A 88 16.50 -16.10 11.96
C LYS A 88 15.76 -15.61 10.72
N GLU A 89 14.44 -15.62 10.73
CA GLU A 89 13.58 -15.12 9.64
C GLU A 89 13.79 -13.62 9.41
N VAL A 90 13.81 -12.81 10.46
CA VAL A 90 14.05 -11.35 10.34
C VAL A 90 15.42 -11.06 9.75
N ASN A 91 16.45 -11.79 10.17
CA ASN A 91 17.79 -11.64 9.60
C ASN A 91 17.83 -12.03 8.12
N ALA A 92 17.26 -13.18 7.76
CA ALA A 92 17.18 -13.63 6.36
C ALA A 92 16.42 -12.62 5.49
N GLN A 93 15.27 -12.12 5.96
CA GLN A 93 14.49 -11.09 5.27
C GLN A 93 15.27 -9.79 5.10
N ASN A 94 16.02 -9.35 6.12
CA ASN A 94 16.85 -8.16 6.03
C ASN A 94 17.98 -8.33 5.00
N GLU A 95 18.60 -9.50 4.95
CA GLU A 95 19.64 -9.83 3.95
C GLU A 95 19.07 -9.85 2.53
N GLU A 96 17.95 -10.52 2.31
CA GLU A 96 17.25 -10.55 1.02
C GLU A 96 16.81 -9.16 0.58
N PHE A 97 16.27 -8.36 1.51
CA PHE A 97 15.86 -7.00 1.24
C PHE A 97 17.05 -6.12 0.86
N ALA A 98 18.16 -6.20 1.60
CA ALA A 98 19.38 -5.47 1.27
C ALA A 98 19.91 -5.85 -0.12
N LYS A 99 19.91 -7.15 -0.46
CA LYS A 99 20.29 -7.65 -1.78
C LYS A 99 19.38 -7.08 -2.87
N MET A 100 18.06 -7.17 -2.70
CA MET A 100 17.07 -6.65 -3.65
C MET A 100 17.26 -5.14 -3.89
N LYS A 101 17.55 -4.36 -2.84
CA LYS A 101 17.80 -2.92 -2.94
C LYS A 101 19.10 -2.60 -3.67
N ASN A 102 20.16 -3.38 -3.45
CA ASN A 102 21.41 -3.25 -4.19
C ASN A 102 21.25 -3.60 -5.67
N ASP A 103 20.52 -4.68 -5.98
CA ASP A 103 20.22 -5.08 -7.37
C ASP A 103 19.36 -4.04 -8.09
N LEU A 104 18.43 -3.40 -7.37
CA LEU A 104 17.64 -2.28 -7.88
C LEU A 104 18.51 -1.04 -8.16
N ARG A 105 19.40 -0.70 -7.22
CA ARG A 105 20.34 0.42 -7.39
C ARG A 105 21.21 0.23 -8.63
N ALA A 106 21.77 -0.97 -8.82
CA ALA A 106 22.58 -1.28 -9.99
C ALA A 106 21.83 -1.08 -11.32
N ARG A 107 20.54 -1.43 -11.37
CA ARG A 107 19.69 -1.20 -12.55
C ARG A 107 19.50 0.30 -12.83
N TYR A 108 19.21 1.10 -11.82
CA TYR A 108 19.08 2.54 -11.98
C TYR A 108 20.40 3.20 -12.39
N GLU A 109 21.51 2.82 -11.75
CA GLU A 109 22.84 3.35 -12.07
C GLU A 109 23.26 3.02 -13.49
N SER A 110 22.96 1.80 -13.97
CA SER A 110 23.17 1.40 -15.37
C SER A 110 22.39 2.26 -16.37
N MET A 111 21.12 2.57 -16.08
CA MET A 111 20.32 3.46 -16.93
C MET A 111 20.83 4.91 -16.85
N LEU A 112 21.22 5.37 -15.66
CA LEU A 112 21.76 6.71 -15.44
C LEU A 112 23.06 6.92 -16.23
N GLU A 113 23.92 5.91 -16.27
CA GLU A 113 25.13 5.94 -17.10
C GLU A 113 24.79 6.12 -18.59
N LYS A 114 23.74 5.44 -19.09
CA LYS A 114 23.27 5.61 -20.48
C LYS A 114 22.77 7.04 -20.74
N VAL A 115 21.98 7.61 -19.83
CA VAL A 115 21.51 9.00 -19.92
C VAL A 115 22.69 9.97 -19.93
N ARG A 116 23.66 9.80 -19.04
CA ARG A 116 24.85 10.67 -18.96
C ARG A 116 25.71 10.62 -20.22
N LYS A 117 25.88 9.43 -20.82
CA LYS A 117 26.60 9.23 -22.08
C LYS A 117 25.84 9.76 -23.30
N TRP A 118 24.53 9.89 -23.24
CA TRP A 118 23.73 10.40 -24.34
C TRP A 118 24.08 11.87 -24.63
N VAL A 119 24.53 12.14 -25.86
CA VAL A 119 24.76 13.50 -26.36
C VAL A 119 23.45 13.99 -26.98
N VAL A 120 22.91 15.07 -26.44
CA VAL A 120 21.66 15.66 -26.93
C VAL A 120 21.86 16.24 -28.34
N PRO A 121 20.88 16.10 -29.25
CA PRO A 121 21.02 16.55 -30.64
C PRO A 121 20.99 18.07 -30.79
N SER A 122 20.41 18.80 -29.82
CA SER A 122 20.47 20.26 -29.73
C SER A 122 20.20 20.72 -28.29
N ALA A 123 20.51 21.99 -28.00
CA ALA A 123 20.28 22.59 -26.68
C ALA A 123 18.81 22.49 -26.21
N THR A 124 17.86 22.46 -27.14
CA THR A 124 16.42 22.31 -26.85
C THR A 124 16.10 20.99 -26.11
N TYR A 125 16.93 19.96 -26.26
CA TYR A 125 16.74 18.66 -25.63
C TYR A 125 17.52 18.51 -24.31
N GLN A 126 18.25 19.54 -23.87
CA GLN A 126 18.99 19.47 -22.61
C GLN A 126 18.04 19.26 -21.42
N GLY A 127 16.91 19.97 -21.38
CA GLY A 127 15.91 19.78 -20.32
C GLY A 127 15.29 18.38 -20.28
N VAL A 128 15.29 17.66 -21.41
CA VAL A 128 14.85 16.26 -21.48
C VAL A 128 15.88 15.34 -20.82
N LYS A 129 17.17 15.57 -21.08
CA LYS A 129 18.26 14.84 -20.41
C LYS A 129 18.26 15.11 -18.90
N ASP A 130 18.17 16.38 -18.51
CA ASP A 130 18.17 16.79 -17.10
C ASP A 130 16.99 16.14 -16.35
N PHE A 131 15.81 16.11 -16.98
CA PHE A 131 14.63 15.43 -16.42
C PHE A 131 14.86 13.92 -16.28
N MET A 132 15.43 13.24 -17.28
CA MET A 132 15.75 11.80 -17.18
C MET A 132 16.73 11.52 -16.03
N GLU A 133 17.74 12.36 -15.86
CA GLU A 133 18.69 12.22 -14.75
C GLU A 133 18.00 12.45 -13.39
N SER A 134 17.14 13.46 -13.28
CA SER A 134 16.38 13.73 -12.05
C SER A 134 15.53 12.52 -11.65
N GLN A 135 14.77 11.94 -12.58
CA GLN A 135 13.90 10.80 -12.28
C GLN A 135 14.67 9.60 -11.75
N LEU A 136 15.87 9.34 -12.28
CA LEU A 136 16.72 8.24 -11.84
C LEU A 136 17.37 8.53 -10.48
N LEU A 137 17.86 9.75 -10.25
CA LEU A 137 18.47 10.15 -8.99
C LEU A 137 17.45 10.12 -7.84
N GLU A 138 16.27 10.67 -8.05
CA GLU A 138 15.17 10.64 -7.08
C GLU A 138 14.72 9.20 -6.78
N SER A 139 14.58 8.35 -7.80
CA SER A 139 14.28 6.92 -7.60
C SER A 139 15.39 6.19 -6.84
N ILE A 140 16.67 6.48 -7.09
CA ILE A 140 17.78 5.89 -6.32
C ILE A 140 17.71 6.29 -4.84
N GLU A 141 17.40 7.55 -4.55
CA GLU A 141 17.31 8.03 -3.17
C GLU A 141 16.14 7.37 -2.44
N VAL A 142 14.96 7.33 -3.06
CA VAL A 142 13.72 6.86 -2.43
C VAL A 142 13.62 5.34 -2.46
N ASP A 143 13.80 4.72 -3.63
CA ASP A 143 13.49 3.32 -3.83
C ASP A 143 14.64 2.39 -3.39
N CYS A 144 15.88 2.87 -3.34
CA CYS A 144 17.04 2.09 -2.90
C CYS A 144 17.44 2.32 -1.44
N ASN A 145 16.59 2.98 -0.64
CA ASN A 145 16.84 3.13 0.79
C ASN A 145 16.69 1.77 1.50
N ILE A 146 17.70 1.42 2.30
CA ILE A 146 17.74 0.16 3.05
C ILE A 146 17.25 0.43 4.47
N HIS A 147 16.05 -0.05 4.76
CA HIS A 147 15.52 -0.12 6.11
C HIS A 147 15.67 -1.53 6.65
N VAL A 148 16.35 -1.64 7.79
CA VAL A 148 16.55 -2.91 8.49
C VAL A 148 15.45 -3.06 9.54
N THR A 149 14.70 -4.15 9.46
CA THR A 149 13.75 -4.53 10.49
C THR A 149 14.50 -4.85 11.77
N LYS A 150 14.24 -4.09 12.83
CA LYS A 150 14.87 -4.29 14.13
C LYS A 150 14.25 -5.48 14.83
N ILE A 151 15.11 -6.40 15.30
CA ILE A 151 14.69 -7.51 16.14
C ILE A 151 14.12 -6.96 17.45
N ILE A 152 12.89 -7.37 17.77
CA ILE A 152 12.24 -7.04 19.05
C ILE A 152 12.97 -7.81 20.17
N PRO A 153 13.32 -7.17 21.30
CA PRO A 153 13.92 -7.87 22.44
C PRO A 153 13.06 -9.05 22.92
N LYS A 154 13.70 -10.18 23.24
CA LYS A 154 13.04 -11.45 23.59
C LYS A 154 11.88 -11.30 24.56
N ASP A 155 12.06 -10.63 25.69
CA ASP A 155 11.02 -10.50 26.71
C ASP A 155 9.79 -9.75 26.19
N LYS A 156 10.01 -8.70 25.38
CA LYS A 156 8.93 -7.93 24.74
C LYS A 156 8.24 -8.76 23.66
N TRP A 157 8.98 -9.52 22.87
CA TRP A 157 8.41 -10.40 21.86
C TRP A 157 7.54 -11.49 22.50
N ILE A 158 8.03 -12.13 23.57
CA ILE A 158 7.29 -13.13 24.34
C ILE A 158 6.02 -12.52 24.94
N ALA A 159 6.11 -11.35 25.57
CA ALA A 159 4.94 -10.67 26.12
C ALA A 159 3.91 -10.33 25.04
N ASN A 160 4.34 -9.94 23.84
CA ASN A 160 3.44 -9.71 22.71
C ASN A 160 2.77 -11.00 22.23
N GLN A 161 3.49 -12.12 22.16
CA GLN A 161 2.90 -13.41 21.78
C GLN A 161 1.91 -13.94 22.82
N GLN A 162 2.15 -13.68 24.11
CA GLN A 162 1.29 -14.13 25.20
C GLN A 162 0.01 -13.29 25.35
N ASN A 163 0.10 -11.99 25.11
CA ASN A 163 -1.03 -11.09 25.36
C ASN A 163 -1.73 -10.63 24.08
N ARG A 164 -1.06 -10.75 22.92
CA ARG A 164 -1.50 -10.29 21.60
C ARG A 164 -2.22 -8.92 21.63
N PRO A 165 -1.59 -7.86 22.18
CA PRO A 165 -2.26 -6.57 22.37
C PRO A 165 -2.80 -5.97 21.06
N ASP A 166 -2.06 -6.13 19.95
CA ASP A 166 -2.50 -5.67 18.63
C ASP A 166 -3.71 -6.45 18.10
N PHE A 167 -3.81 -7.75 18.43
CA PHE A 167 -4.96 -8.57 18.08
C PHE A 167 -6.21 -8.11 18.83
N VAL A 168 -6.08 -7.89 20.14
CA VAL A 168 -7.17 -7.37 20.99
C VAL A 168 -7.61 -6.00 20.50
N LYS A 169 -6.65 -5.13 20.16
CA LYS A 169 -6.96 -3.83 19.57
C LYS A 169 -7.72 -3.97 18.26
N ASN A 170 -7.25 -4.78 17.32
CA ASN A 170 -7.90 -5.00 16.03
C ASN A 170 -9.33 -5.55 16.17
N MET A 171 -9.52 -6.48 17.10
CA MET A 171 -10.85 -7.00 17.44
C MET A 171 -11.77 -5.86 17.91
N ASN A 172 -11.31 -5.03 18.85
CA ASN A 172 -12.09 -3.89 19.35
C ASN A 172 -12.37 -2.84 18.25
N ASP A 173 -11.39 -2.56 17.39
CA ASP A 173 -11.54 -1.62 16.27
C ASP A 173 -12.65 -2.08 15.31
N HIS A 174 -12.75 -3.38 15.02
CA HIS A 174 -13.84 -3.92 14.20
C HIS A 174 -15.20 -3.86 14.91
N LEU A 175 -15.25 -4.09 16.22
CA LEU A 175 -16.49 -3.92 16.98
C LEU A 175 -16.99 -2.47 16.92
N GLU A 176 -16.08 -1.51 17.11
CA GLU A 176 -16.38 -0.09 17.03
C GLU A 176 -16.85 0.31 15.62
N GLN A 177 -16.15 -0.11 14.58
CA GLN A 177 -16.52 0.16 13.18
C GLN A 177 -17.90 -0.42 12.84
N TYR A 178 -18.24 -1.60 13.37
CA TYR A 178 -19.59 -2.14 13.20
C TYR A 178 -20.64 -1.26 13.88
N HIS A 179 -20.40 -0.82 15.11
CA HIS A 179 -21.34 0.08 15.80
C HIS A 179 -21.53 1.41 15.05
N GLN A 180 -20.46 1.99 14.52
CA GLN A 180 -20.50 3.18 13.69
C GLN A 180 -21.27 2.94 12.37
N ALA A 181 -21.08 1.78 11.73
CA ALA A 181 -21.81 1.41 10.52
C ALA A 181 -23.32 1.26 10.78
N VAL A 182 -23.71 0.65 11.90
CA VAL A 182 -25.11 0.52 12.33
C VAL A 182 -25.73 1.90 12.56
N ALA A 183 -25.04 2.78 13.28
CA ALA A 183 -25.51 4.15 13.50
C ALA A 183 -25.65 4.93 12.18
N SER A 184 -24.63 4.88 11.32
CA SER A 184 -24.61 5.59 10.03
C SER A 184 -25.71 5.09 9.08
N ALA A 185 -25.97 3.78 9.05
CA ALA A 185 -27.04 3.20 8.25
C ALA A 185 -28.43 3.65 8.73
N ALA A 186 -28.62 3.76 10.05
CA ALA A 186 -29.86 4.27 10.64
C ALA A 186 -30.06 5.77 10.31
N GLU A 187 -29.02 6.58 10.46
CA GLU A 187 -29.05 8.00 10.10
C GLU A 187 -29.32 8.21 8.61
N SER A 188 -28.64 7.46 7.74
CA SER A 188 -28.84 7.54 6.29
C SER A 188 -30.24 7.11 5.87
N THR A 189 -30.79 6.06 6.51
CA THR A 189 -32.17 5.64 6.29
C THR A 189 -33.16 6.73 6.71
N GLN A 190 -32.94 7.37 7.86
CA GLN A 190 -33.80 8.45 8.32
C GLN A 190 -33.72 9.68 7.41
N TRP A 191 -32.51 10.01 6.94
CA TRP A 191 -32.29 11.09 5.99
C TRP A 191 -33.00 10.81 4.66
N LEU A 192 -32.86 9.61 4.09
CA LEU A 192 -33.52 9.20 2.84
C LEU A 192 -35.04 9.28 2.94
N LYS A 193 -35.63 8.82 4.06
CA LYS A 193 -37.07 8.95 4.31
C LYS A 193 -37.51 10.42 4.35
N THR A 194 -36.79 11.23 5.12
CA THR A 194 -37.09 12.67 5.26
C THR A 194 -37.00 13.38 3.91
N PHE A 195 -35.95 13.09 3.14
CA PHE A 195 -35.75 13.65 1.80
C PHE A 195 -36.86 13.22 0.84
N THR A 196 -37.16 11.91 0.78
CA THR A 196 -38.22 11.34 -0.08
C THR A 196 -39.60 11.89 0.27
N GLU A 197 -39.90 12.08 1.56
CA GLU A 197 -41.14 12.73 2.00
C GLU A 197 -41.19 14.21 1.63
N SER A 198 -40.05 14.92 1.68
CA SER A 198 -39.99 16.34 1.32
C SER A 198 -40.28 16.57 -0.16
N ILE A 199 -39.73 15.76 -1.05
CA ILE A 199 -39.95 15.88 -2.50
C ILE A 199 -41.38 15.49 -2.88
N ARG A 200 -41.98 14.50 -2.21
CA ARG A 200 -43.38 14.09 -2.44
C ARG A 200 -44.40 15.17 -2.04
N LYS A 201 -44.02 16.11 -1.19
CA LYS A 201 -44.88 17.23 -0.75
C LYS A 201 -44.86 18.42 -1.72
N VAL A 202 -43.88 18.47 -2.63
CA VAL A 202 -43.83 19.48 -3.69
C VAL A 202 -44.68 18.97 -4.86
N LYS A 203 -45.91 19.47 -4.97
CA LYS A 203 -46.77 19.30 -6.15
C LYS A 203 -46.49 20.39 -7.17
#